data_AF-A0A942J9Y2-F1
#
_entry.id   AF-A0A942J9Y2-F1
#
_cell.length_a   1.000
_cell.length_b   1.000
_cell.length_c   1.000
_cell.angle_alpha   90.00
_cell.angle_beta   90.00
_cell.angle_gamma   90.00
#
_symmetry.space_group_name_H-M   'P 1'
#
loop_
_entity.id
_entity.type
_entity.pdbx_description
1 polymer ?
#
loop_
_entity_poly.entity_id
_entity_poly.type
_entity_poly.pdbx_seq_one_letter_code
_entity_poly.pdbx_strand_id
1 'polypeptide(L)'
;MATVDVLVAGYARSTGVGSTVSLVRSGDLVAVVDPGMVADRRLILDPLAALGVEPDAVTDVVLSHHHPDHTINIALFPQARVHDHWAIYHRDQWTDRPADGFELADDVVLWETPGHTLQDITTLATTDAGVVALTHLWWFEGKDDDPRATHLDLLEHHRARVREVATRIVPGHGPAFDLSR
;
A
#
# COMPACT_ATOMS: atom_id res chain seq x y z
N MET A 1 -9.07 10.43 -12.34
CA MET A 1 -9.07 8.97 -12.21
C MET A 1 -7.65 8.56 -11.94
N ALA A 2 -7.45 7.84 -10.86
CA ALA A 2 -6.14 7.46 -10.41
C ALA A 2 -5.54 6.44 -11.39
N THR A 3 -4.21 6.41 -11.45
CA THR A 3 -3.45 5.33 -12.09
C THR A 3 -2.66 4.59 -11.02
N VAL A 4 -2.59 3.26 -11.16
CA VAL A 4 -1.87 2.39 -10.23
C VAL A 4 -0.92 1.50 -11.02
N ASP A 5 0.36 1.55 -10.69
CA ASP A 5 1.40 0.72 -11.26
C ASP A 5 2.03 -0.12 -10.14
N VAL A 6 2.03 -1.45 -10.28
CA VAL A 6 2.78 -2.33 -9.37
C VAL A 6 4.24 -2.33 -9.82
N LEU A 7 5.10 -1.69 -9.04
CA LEU A 7 6.54 -1.60 -9.32
C LEU A 7 7.24 -2.93 -9.03
N VAL A 8 6.86 -3.57 -7.92
CA VAL A 8 7.43 -4.84 -7.45
C VAL A 8 6.29 -5.70 -6.91
N ALA A 9 6.13 -6.92 -7.44
CA ALA A 9 5.31 -7.94 -6.78
C ALA A 9 6.07 -8.51 -5.57
N GLY A 10 5.45 -8.43 -4.39
CA GLY A 10 6.05 -8.91 -3.15
C GLY A 10 6.15 -10.43 -3.07
N TYR A 11 6.64 -10.93 -1.95
CA TYR A 11 6.71 -12.37 -1.67
C TYR A 11 6.90 -12.64 -0.19
N ALA A 12 6.39 -13.78 0.29
CA ALA A 12 6.66 -14.33 1.61
C ALA A 12 7.05 -15.81 1.47
N ARG A 13 8.36 -16.11 1.57
CA ARG A 13 8.92 -17.45 1.38
C ARG A 13 10.00 -17.76 2.42
N SER A 14 10.40 -19.02 2.52
CA SER A 14 11.44 -19.45 3.47
C SER A 14 12.79 -18.75 3.31
N THR A 15 13.09 -18.24 2.11
CA THR A 15 14.36 -17.59 1.76
C THR A 15 14.31 -16.06 1.77
N GLY A 16 13.17 -15.46 2.11
CA GLY A 16 13.04 -14.00 2.17
C GLY A 16 11.61 -13.51 2.15
N VAL A 17 11.45 -12.24 2.51
CA VAL A 17 10.19 -11.51 2.49
C VAL A 17 10.39 -10.16 1.79
N GLY A 18 9.37 -9.72 1.08
CA GLY A 18 9.30 -8.38 0.52
C GLY A 18 7.87 -7.94 0.29
N SER A 19 7.63 -6.64 0.45
CA SER A 19 6.32 -6.06 0.17
C SER A 19 6.06 -5.97 -1.33
N THR A 20 4.78 -5.91 -1.68
CA THR A 20 4.37 -5.41 -2.99
C THR A 20 4.46 -3.89 -2.98
N VAL A 21 5.31 -3.34 -3.84
CA VAL A 21 5.54 -1.89 -3.92
C VAL A 21 4.76 -1.35 -5.10
N SER A 22 4.00 -0.27 -4.89
CA SER A 22 3.17 0.33 -5.94
C SER A 22 3.33 1.83 -6.02
N LEU A 23 3.12 2.37 -7.21
CA LEU A 23 2.97 3.79 -7.50
C LEU A 23 1.50 4.10 -7.74
N VAL A 24 0.97 5.12 -7.08
CA VAL A 24 -0.38 5.66 -7.29
C VAL A 24 -0.25 7.12 -7.72
N ARG A 25 -0.88 7.50 -8.83
CA ARG A 25 -0.89 8.90 -9.31
C ARG A 25 -2.30 9.40 -9.55
N SER A 26 -2.60 10.60 -9.07
CA SER A 26 -3.85 11.30 -9.35
C SER A 26 -3.74 12.81 -9.12
N GLY A 27 -4.03 13.61 -10.14
CA GLY A 27 -3.78 15.06 -10.06
C GLY A 27 -2.31 15.33 -9.69
N ASP A 28 -2.10 16.04 -8.59
CA ASP A 28 -0.77 16.35 -8.05
C ASP A 28 -0.20 15.23 -7.14
N LEU A 29 -0.99 14.22 -6.79
CA LEU A 29 -0.54 13.08 -5.98
C LEU A 29 0.39 12.17 -6.79
N VAL A 30 1.58 11.92 -6.24
CA VAL A 30 2.52 10.89 -6.68
C VAL A 30 2.93 10.09 -5.44
N ALA A 31 2.18 9.02 -5.16
CA ALA A 31 2.32 8.24 -3.93
C ALA A 31 3.00 6.89 -4.17
N VAL A 32 3.97 6.53 -3.32
CA VAL A 32 4.51 5.17 -3.24
C VAL A 32 3.90 4.45 -2.04
N VAL A 33 3.30 3.30 -2.28
CA VAL A 33 2.70 2.46 -1.22
C VAL A 33 3.65 1.32 -0.88
N ASP A 34 3.92 1.17 0.42
CA ASP A 34 4.77 0.13 1.02
C ASP A 34 6.14 -0.04 0.34
N PRO A 35 7.03 0.98 0.36
CA PRO A 35 8.40 0.83 -0.11
C PRO A 35 9.23 0.01 0.88
N GLY A 36 8.85 -1.24 1.04
CA GLY A 36 9.40 -2.18 2.00
C GLY A 36 10.57 -2.98 1.45
N MET A 37 10.83 -4.13 2.06
CA MET A 37 11.99 -4.95 1.73
C MET A 37 11.91 -5.45 0.28
N VAL A 38 12.99 -5.21 -0.46
CA VAL A 38 13.23 -5.74 -1.81
C VAL A 38 14.64 -6.31 -1.84
N ALA A 39 14.90 -7.28 -2.72
CA ALA A 39 16.23 -7.91 -2.83
C ALA A 39 17.32 -6.90 -3.26
N ASP A 40 16.92 -5.87 -4.00
CA ASP A 40 17.77 -4.75 -4.43
C ASP A 40 16.89 -3.51 -4.58
N ARG A 41 17.32 -2.35 -4.08
CA ARG A 41 16.57 -1.08 -4.18
C ARG A 41 16.28 -0.67 -5.62
N ARG A 42 17.11 -1.09 -6.58
CA ARG A 42 16.88 -0.89 -8.02
C ARG A 42 15.56 -1.49 -8.50
N LEU A 43 15.05 -2.52 -7.83
CA LEU A 43 13.73 -3.07 -8.14
C LEU A 43 12.59 -2.06 -7.92
N ILE A 44 12.78 -1.07 -7.04
CA ILE A 44 11.85 0.05 -6.87
C ILE A 44 12.20 1.19 -7.83
N LEU A 45 13.48 1.57 -7.88
CA LEU A 45 13.92 2.79 -8.58
C LEU A 45 13.87 2.68 -10.10
N ASP A 46 14.28 1.55 -10.69
CA ASP A 46 14.33 1.36 -12.14
C ASP A 46 12.93 1.43 -12.79
N PRO A 47 11.89 0.72 -12.30
CA PRO A 47 10.54 0.86 -12.87
C PRO A 47 9.93 2.24 -12.59
N LEU A 48 10.25 2.87 -11.46
CA LEU A 48 9.80 4.24 -11.17
C LEU A 48 10.37 5.24 -12.20
N ALA A 49 11.67 5.14 -12.50
CA ALA A 49 12.33 5.95 -13.51
C ALA A 49 11.80 5.65 -14.93
N ALA A 50 11.50 4.39 -15.25
CA ALA A 50 10.88 4.00 -16.52
C ALA A 50 9.47 4.62 -16.71
N LEU A 51 8.77 4.90 -15.61
CA LEU A 51 7.50 5.64 -15.59
C LEU A 51 7.70 7.16 -15.58
N GLY A 52 8.95 7.64 -15.63
CA GLY A 52 9.30 9.05 -15.65
C GLY A 52 9.19 9.74 -14.29
N VAL A 53 9.21 8.98 -13.20
CA VAL A 53 9.12 9.49 -11.83
C VAL A 53 10.48 9.37 -11.17
N GLU A 54 11.04 10.51 -10.76
CA GLU A 54 12.24 10.55 -9.92
C GLU A 54 11.84 10.43 -8.45
N PRO A 55 12.69 9.87 -7.56
CA PRO A 55 12.35 9.72 -6.15
C PRO A 55 12.04 11.05 -5.44
N ASP A 56 12.66 12.15 -5.86
CA ASP A 56 12.41 13.50 -5.32
C ASP A 56 11.04 14.06 -5.74
N ALA A 57 10.42 13.50 -6.78
CA ALA A 57 9.10 13.90 -7.26
C ALA A 57 7.95 13.15 -6.55
N VAL A 58 8.25 12.13 -5.76
CA VAL A 58 7.25 11.43 -4.94
C VAL A 58 6.78 12.36 -3.83
N THR A 59 5.49 12.67 -3.84
CA THR A 59 4.85 13.59 -2.89
C THR A 59 4.48 12.89 -1.60
N ASP A 60 4.20 11.59 -1.67
CA ASP A 60 3.62 10.83 -0.56
C ASP A 60 4.17 9.40 -0.51
N VAL A 61 4.39 8.91 0.70
CA VAL A 61 4.62 7.50 0.98
C VAL A 61 3.51 7.03 1.90
N VAL A 62 2.82 5.95 1.54
CA VAL A 62 1.77 5.36 2.38
C VAL A 62 2.25 4.03 2.92
N LEU A 63 2.14 3.86 4.23
CA LEU A 63 2.48 2.64 4.93
C LEU A 63 1.19 1.91 5.28
N SER A 64 0.97 0.73 4.69
CA SER A 64 -0.16 -0.12 5.05
C SER A 64 -0.10 -0.49 6.53
N HIS A 65 1.10 -0.73 7.06
CA HIS A 65 1.39 -0.93 8.48
C HIS A 65 2.90 -0.85 8.73
N HIS A 66 3.32 -1.00 9.99
CA HIS A 66 4.69 -0.70 10.43
C HIS A 66 5.69 -1.85 10.41
N HIS A 67 5.39 -2.98 9.77
CA HIS A 67 6.43 -4.01 9.67
C HIS A 67 7.59 -3.54 8.77
N PRO A 68 8.85 -3.89 9.10
CA PRO A 68 10.02 -3.42 8.36
C PRO A 68 10.00 -3.82 6.88
N ASP A 69 9.44 -4.98 6.56
CA ASP A 69 9.28 -5.46 5.20
C ASP A 69 8.30 -4.65 4.35
N HIS A 70 7.60 -3.65 4.93
CA HIS A 70 6.77 -2.65 4.25
C HIS A 70 7.35 -1.22 4.31
N THR A 71 8.31 -0.95 5.21
CA THR A 71 8.73 0.43 5.55
C THR A 71 10.23 0.73 5.31
N ILE A 72 11.08 -0.28 5.13
CA ILE A 72 12.55 -0.11 5.20
C ILE A 72 13.14 0.91 4.20
N ASN A 73 12.47 1.17 3.07
CA ASN A 73 12.97 2.06 2.01
C ASN A 73 12.19 3.39 1.90
N ILE A 74 11.46 3.82 2.93
CA ILE A 74 10.83 5.17 2.98
C ILE A 74 11.83 6.27 2.62
N ALA A 75 13.06 6.18 3.13
CA ALA A 75 14.11 7.18 2.93
C ALA A 75 14.62 7.32 1.47
N LEU A 76 14.13 6.49 0.54
CA LEU A 76 14.35 6.70 -0.89
C LEU A 76 13.62 7.95 -1.42
N PHE A 77 12.58 8.43 -0.72
CA PHE A 77 11.69 9.50 -1.18
C PHE A 77 11.79 10.73 -0.24
N PRO A 78 12.84 11.55 -0.37
CA PRO A 78 13.22 12.52 0.66
C PRO A 78 12.28 13.73 0.77
N GLN A 79 11.45 13.99 -0.25
CA GLN A 79 10.46 15.08 -0.23
C GLN A 79 9.06 14.63 0.18
N ALA A 80 8.84 13.32 0.33
CA ALA A 80 7.51 12.78 0.55
C ALA A 80 7.00 13.06 1.97
N ARG A 81 5.71 13.34 2.09
CA ARG A 81 4.97 13.14 3.34
C ARG A 81 4.79 11.64 3.56
N VAL A 82 4.88 11.18 4.80
CA VAL A 82 4.67 9.77 5.13
C VAL A 82 3.34 9.63 5.87
N HIS A 83 2.50 8.71 5.40
CA HIS A 83 1.17 8.45 5.92
C HIS A 83 1.11 7.07 6.55
N ASP A 84 0.53 6.99 7.74
CA ASP A 84 0.17 5.73 8.39
C ASP A 84 -1.27 5.84 8.93
N HIS A 85 -1.65 4.92 9.83
CA HIS A 85 -2.97 4.84 10.44
C HIS A 85 -3.41 6.04 11.29
N TRP A 86 -2.48 6.80 11.89
CA TRP A 86 -2.84 7.82 12.90
C TRP A 86 -2.26 9.20 12.65
N ALA A 87 -1.37 9.35 11.67
CA ALA A 87 -0.65 10.60 11.46
C ALA A 87 -0.19 10.81 10.02
N ILE A 88 0.34 12.00 9.81
CA ILE A 88 1.14 12.39 8.66
C ILE A 88 2.46 12.94 9.18
N TYR A 89 3.56 12.47 8.62
CA TYR A 89 4.92 12.89 8.96
C TYR A 89 5.55 13.64 7.81
N HIS A 90 6.20 14.75 8.10
CA HIS A 90 6.97 15.46 7.09
C HIS A 90 8.10 16.25 7.75
N ARG A 91 9.35 15.89 7.43
CA ARG A 91 10.55 16.44 8.07
C ARG A 91 10.50 16.22 9.59
N ASP A 92 10.42 17.28 10.38
CA ASP A 92 10.31 17.28 11.84
C ASP A 92 8.86 17.49 12.33
N GLN A 93 7.88 17.47 11.43
CA GLN A 93 6.48 17.71 11.74
C GLN A 93 5.69 16.41 11.89
N TRP A 94 4.86 16.38 12.92
CA TRP A 94 3.87 15.35 13.21
C TRP A 94 2.48 15.98 13.17
N THR A 95 1.57 15.43 12.38
CA THR A 95 0.17 15.87 12.32
C THR A 95 -0.74 14.69 12.62
N ASP A 96 -1.43 14.72 13.76
CA ASP A 96 -2.42 13.70 14.13
C ASP A 96 -3.58 13.70 13.13
N ARG A 97 -3.83 12.55 12.53
CA ARG A 97 -4.82 12.37 11.47
C ARG A 97 -5.15 10.88 11.35
N PRO A 98 -6.35 10.44 11.77
CA PRO A 98 -6.78 9.05 11.58
C PRO A 98 -6.96 8.74 10.09
N ALA A 99 -6.56 7.55 9.67
CA ALA A 99 -6.54 7.21 8.26
C ALA A 99 -7.93 6.98 7.67
N ASP A 100 -8.91 6.50 8.45
CA ASP A 100 -10.21 6.09 7.89
C ASP A 100 -10.96 7.27 7.24
N GLY A 101 -11.21 7.12 5.93
CA GLY A 101 -11.89 8.13 5.12
C GLY A 101 -11.01 9.31 4.71
N PHE A 102 -9.70 9.28 4.96
CA PHE A 102 -8.83 10.37 4.53
C PHE A 102 -8.51 10.29 3.04
N GLU A 103 -8.80 11.37 2.33
CA GLU A 103 -8.55 11.52 0.90
C GLU A 103 -7.14 12.05 0.65
N LEU A 104 -6.30 11.25 -0.03
CA LEU A 104 -5.01 11.70 -0.57
C LEU A 104 -5.20 12.51 -1.86
N ALA A 105 -6.25 12.19 -2.61
CA ALA A 105 -6.77 12.88 -3.79
C ALA A 105 -8.26 12.52 -3.95
N ASP A 106 -8.98 13.20 -4.84
CA ASP A 106 -10.42 13.01 -5.08
C ASP A 106 -10.84 11.55 -5.34
N ASP A 107 -9.93 10.74 -5.87
CA ASP A 107 -10.13 9.34 -6.25
C ASP A 107 -9.16 8.39 -5.53
N VAL A 108 -8.46 8.84 -4.48
CA VAL A 108 -7.57 8.02 -3.65
C VAL A 108 -7.85 8.26 -2.17
N VAL A 109 -8.34 7.23 -1.47
CA VAL A 109 -8.75 7.31 -0.06
C VAL A 109 -8.09 6.21 0.78
N LEU A 110 -7.77 6.52 2.03
CA LEU A 110 -7.30 5.55 3.01
C LEU A 110 -8.46 5.04 3.86
N TRP A 111 -8.49 3.74 4.12
CA TRP A 111 -9.40 3.10 5.08
C TRP A 111 -8.59 2.44 6.18
N GLU A 112 -9.06 2.53 7.42
CA GLU A 112 -8.55 1.67 8.48
C GLU A 112 -9.10 0.26 8.29
N THR A 113 -8.18 -0.70 8.22
CA THR A 113 -8.50 -2.11 7.98
C THR A 113 -7.73 -3.03 8.92
N PRO A 114 -7.84 -2.84 10.25
CA PRO A 114 -7.13 -3.66 11.23
C PRO A 114 -7.42 -5.14 11.06
N GLY A 115 -6.41 -5.99 11.27
CA GLY A 115 -6.57 -7.43 11.18
C GLY A 115 -5.25 -8.16 11.33
N HIS A 116 -4.33 -7.96 10.39
CA HIS A 116 -2.97 -8.48 10.52
C HIS A 116 -2.29 -7.77 11.69
N THR A 117 -2.34 -6.45 11.71
CA THR A 117 -2.09 -5.61 12.88
C THR A 117 -3.28 -4.70 13.18
N LEU A 118 -3.32 -4.10 14.38
CA LEU A 118 -4.30 -3.05 14.70
C LEU A 118 -4.02 -1.73 13.96
N GLN A 119 -2.90 -1.61 13.27
CA GLN A 119 -2.44 -0.40 12.58
C GLN A 119 -2.62 -0.50 11.07
N ASP A 120 -3.27 -1.55 10.58
CA ASP A 120 -3.40 -1.79 9.15
C ASP A 120 -4.34 -0.77 8.50
N ILE A 121 -3.93 -0.25 7.35
CA ILE A 121 -4.74 0.55 6.45
C ILE A 121 -4.74 -0.03 5.04
N THR A 122 -5.77 0.33 4.28
CA THR A 122 -5.91 0.03 2.86
C THR A 122 -5.98 1.33 2.08
N THR A 123 -5.18 1.45 1.02
CA THR A 123 -5.30 2.53 0.04
C THR A 123 -6.24 2.08 -1.07
N LEU A 124 -7.37 2.78 -1.23
CA LEU A 124 -8.30 2.56 -2.33
C LEU A 124 -8.07 3.63 -3.40
N ALA A 125 -7.80 3.20 -4.63
CA ALA A 125 -7.64 4.07 -5.78
C ALA A 125 -8.73 3.76 -6.82
N THR A 126 -9.56 4.75 -7.13
CA THR A 126 -10.58 4.63 -8.18
C THR A 126 -9.95 4.94 -9.53
N THR A 127 -9.88 3.92 -10.38
CA THR A 127 -9.31 3.99 -11.73
C THR A 127 -10.40 3.84 -12.79
N ASP A 128 -10.06 4.05 -14.06
CA ASP A 128 -10.99 3.81 -15.18
C ASP A 128 -11.43 2.33 -15.29
N ALA A 129 -10.65 1.40 -14.75
CA ALA A 129 -10.94 -0.04 -14.75
C ALA A 129 -11.68 -0.52 -13.48
N GLY A 130 -11.97 0.39 -12.54
CA GLY A 130 -12.57 0.08 -11.24
C GLY A 130 -11.65 0.43 -10.07
N VAL A 131 -12.00 -0.07 -8.88
CA VAL A 131 -11.29 0.27 -7.63
C VAL A 131 -10.17 -0.74 -7.37
N VAL A 132 -8.96 -0.23 -7.23
CA VAL A 132 -7.78 -1.01 -6.82
C VAL A 132 -7.56 -0.80 -5.33
N ALA A 133 -7.50 -1.90 -4.57
CA ALA A 133 -7.18 -1.87 -3.14
C ALA A 133 -5.74 -2.35 -2.92
N LEU A 134 -4.89 -1.46 -2.40
CA LEU A 134 -3.53 -1.78 -1.97
C LEU A 134 -3.55 -2.02 -0.46
N THR A 135 -3.28 -3.26 -0.04
CA THR A 135 -3.62 -3.72 1.31
C THR A 135 -2.77 -4.90 1.79
N HIS A 136 -2.63 -5.05 3.10
CA HIS A 136 -2.09 -6.25 3.74
C HIS A 136 -3.17 -7.28 4.15
N LEU A 137 -4.45 -7.00 3.91
CA LEU A 137 -5.54 -7.96 4.19
C LEU A 137 -5.33 -9.33 3.52
N TRP A 138 -4.55 -9.38 2.43
CA TRP A 138 -4.09 -10.61 1.79
C TRP A 138 -2.58 -10.60 1.67
N TRP A 139 -1.92 -11.71 1.97
CA TRP A 139 -0.50 -11.89 1.62
C TRP A 139 -0.35 -12.04 0.11
N PHE A 140 -1.13 -12.93 -0.51
CA PHE A 140 -1.18 -13.15 -1.95
C PHE A 140 -2.45 -13.93 -2.31
N GLU A 141 -2.75 -14.03 -3.62
CA GLU A 141 -3.92 -14.75 -4.11
C GLU A 141 -3.90 -16.23 -3.67
N GLY A 142 -5.04 -16.72 -3.18
CA GLY A 142 -5.20 -18.11 -2.72
C GLY A 142 -4.65 -18.40 -1.33
N LYS A 143 -4.10 -17.40 -0.62
CA LYS A 143 -3.76 -17.50 0.80
C LYS A 143 -4.89 -16.94 1.66
N ASP A 144 -5.86 -17.79 1.97
CA ASP A 144 -7.06 -17.41 2.69
C ASP A 144 -6.88 -17.32 4.22
N ASP A 145 -5.82 -17.89 4.79
CA ASP A 145 -5.48 -17.73 6.22
C ASP A 145 -4.30 -16.78 6.41
N ASP A 146 -4.31 -16.02 7.51
CA ASP A 146 -3.14 -15.27 7.97
C ASP A 146 -2.72 -15.78 9.37
N PRO A 147 -1.71 -16.66 9.46
CA PRO A 147 -1.28 -17.21 10.74
C PRO A 147 -0.55 -16.18 11.62
N ARG A 148 -0.23 -15.00 11.09
CA ARG A 148 0.45 -13.92 11.83
C ARG A 148 -0.51 -12.80 12.24
N ALA A 149 -1.76 -12.87 11.80
CA ALA A 149 -2.74 -11.86 12.15
C ALA A 149 -3.00 -11.81 13.66
N THR A 150 -2.99 -10.60 14.19
CA THR A 150 -3.30 -10.32 15.59
C THR A 150 -4.79 -10.47 15.88
N HIS A 151 -5.65 -10.18 14.90
CA HIS A 151 -7.11 -10.24 15.01
C HIS A 151 -7.74 -10.79 13.74
N LEU A 152 -7.88 -12.13 13.66
CA LEU A 152 -8.50 -12.81 12.51
C LEU A 152 -9.93 -12.34 12.23
N ASP A 153 -10.72 -12.11 13.27
CA ASP A 153 -12.12 -11.68 13.14
C ASP A 153 -12.23 -10.31 12.45
N LEU A 154 -11.32 -9.39 12.80
CA LEU A 154 -11.22 -8.07 12.15
C LEU A 154 -10.69 -8.20 10.73
N LEU A 155 -9.67 -9.04 10.51
CA LEU A 155 -9.14 -9.32 9.17
C LEU A 155 -10.25 -9.77 8.22
N GLU A 156 -11.07 -10.74 8.63
CA GLU A 156 -12.19 -11.23 7.81
C GLU A 156 -13.28 -10.18 7.61
N HIS A 157 -13.60 -9.40 8.64
CA HIS A 157 -14.53 -8.27 8.52
C HIS A 157 -14.07 -7.26 7.46
N HIS A 158 -12.78 -6.87 7.49
CA HIS A 158 -12.24 -5.89 6.56
C HIS A 158 -11.99 -6.46 5.17
N ARG A 159 -11.68 -7.76 5.03
CA ARG A 159 -11.69 -8.45 3.73
C ARG A 159 -13.07 -8.37 3.08
N ALA A 160 -14.15 -8.60 3.83
CA ALA A 160 -15.51 -8.47 3.32
C ALA A 160 -15.79 -7.01 2.88
N ARG A 161 -15.50 -6.03 3.73
CA ARG A 161 -15.66 -4.59 3.44
C ARG A 161 -14.91 -4.17 2.16
N VAL A 162 -13.67 -4.61 1.96
CA VAL A 162 -12.89 -4.27 0.75
C VAL A 162 -13.44 -4.98 -0.49
N ARG A 163 -13.89 -6.24 -0.39
CA ARG A 163 -14.50 -6.99 -1.51
C ARG A 163 -15.79 -6.35 -2.04
N GLU A 164 -16.51 -5.59 -1.22
CA GLU A 164 -17.72 -4.89 -1.65
C GLU A 164 -17.45 -3.79 -2.69
N VAL A 165 -16.24 -3.21 -2.69
CA VAL A 165 -15.88 -2.06 -3.53
C VAL A 165 -14.78 -2.36 -4.53
N ALA A 166 -13.77 -3.16 -4.16
CA ALA A 166 -12.60 -3.41 -4.98
C ALA A 166 -12.91 -4.32 -6.17
N THR A 167 -12.38 -3.97 -7.34
CA THR A 167 -12.31 -4.87 -8.50
C THR A 167 -10.99 -5.63 -8.55
N ARG A 168 -9.93 -5.03 -7.99
CA ARG A 168 -8.58 -5.59 -7.99
C ARG A 168 -7.89 -5.40 -6.65
N ILE A 169 -7.16 -6.42 -6.21
CA ILE A 169 -6.34 -6.39 -5.00
C ILE A 169 -4.86 -6.36 -5.37
N VAL A 170 -4.12 -5.44 -4.76
CA VAL A 170 -2.66 -5.47 -4.68
C VAL A 170 -2.32 -5.96 -3.26
N PRO A 171 -1.95 -7.24 -3.10
CA PRO A 171 -1.74 -7.83 -1.78
C PRO A 171 -0.36 -7.49 -1.21
N GLY A 172 -0.14 -7.75 0.08
CA GLY A 172 1.10 -7.39 0.77
C GLY A 172 2.36 -8.09 0.23
N HIS A 173 2.25 -9.31 -0.29
CA HIS A 173 3.37 -10.20 -0.61
C HIS A 173 3.14 -11.04 -1.90
N GLY A 174 2.67 -10.43 -2.98
CA GLY A 174 2.43 -11.16 -4.22
C GLY A 174 1.97 -10.31 -5.40
N PRO A 175 1.71 -10.95 -6.56
CA PRO A 175 1.13 -10.25 -7.71
C PRO A 175 -0.30 -9.78 -7.41
N ALA A 176 -0.69 -8.67 -8.04
CA ALA A 176 -2.06 -8.18 -7.98
C ALA A 176 -3.02 -9.11 -8.72
N PHE A 177 -4.21 -9.32 -8.16
CA PHE A 177 -5.23 -10.24 -8.68
C PHE A 177 -6.61 -9.58 -8.71
N ASP A 178 -7.43 -10.00 -9.66
CA ASP A 178 -8.79 -9.49 -9.82
C ASP A 178 -9.76 -10.28 -8.94
N LEU A 179 -10.73 -9.59 -8.33
CA LEU A 179 -11.80 -10.26 -7.63
C LEU A 179 -12.86 -10.69 -8.65
N SER A 180 -13.14 -12.00 -8.70
CA SER A 180 -14.30 -12.51 -9.44
C SER A 180 -15.57 -11.93 -8.83
N ARG A 181 -16.35 -11.20 -9.63
CA ARG A 181 -17.70 -10.76 -9.26
C ARG A 181 -18.72 -11.88 -9.43
#